data_AF-A0AAW8KG81-F1
#
_entry.id   AF-A0AAW8KG81-F1
#
_cell.length_a   1.000
_cell.length_b   1.000
_cell.length_c   1.000
_cell.angle_alpha   90.00
_cell.angle_beta   90.00
_cell.angle_gamma   90.00
#
_symmetry.space_group_name_H-M   'P 1'
#
loop_
_entity.id
_entity.type
_entity.pdbx_description
1 polymer ?
#
loop_
_entity_poly.entity_id
_entity_poly.type
_entity_poly.pdbx_seq_one_letter_code
_entity_poly.pdbx_strand_id
1 'polypeptide(L)' 'MAEIVSVRFRSEGKQYYFDPRGLFFQPGDDLIVETASGLEYAECVRGNFTLADADLAAPLR' A
#
# COMPACT_ATOMS: atom_id res chain seq x y z
N MET A 1 -4.93 15.79 -1.83
CA MET A 1 -5.02 14.88 -0.67
C MET A 1 -5.36 13.53 -1.24
N ALA A 2 -4.53 12.52 -1.03
CA ALA A 2 -4.74 11.18 -1.54
C ALA A 2 -4.91 10.22 -0.36
N GLU A 3 -5.92 9.35 -0.46
CA GLU A 3 -6.06 8.21 0.44
C GLU A 3 -5.10 7.12 -0.02
N ILE A 4 -4.32 6.59 0.91
CA ILE A 4 -3.35 5.54 0.65
C ILE A 4 -3.37 4.48 1.75
N VAL A 5 -2.89 3.30 1.40
CA VAL A 5 -2.60 2.19 2.32
C VAL A 5 -1.10 1.89 2.30
N SER A 6 -0.52 1.52 3.44
CA SER A 6 0.87 1.06 3.51
C SER A 6 0.91 -0.45 3.63
N VAL A 7 1.63 -1.09 2.72
CA VAL A 7 1.79 -2.54 2.69
C VAL A 7 3.27 -2.92 2.72
N ARG A 8 3.57 -4.10 3.26
CA ARG A 8 4.92 -4.65 3.28
C ARG A 8 4.93 -6.01 2.63
N PHE A 9 5.76 -6.16 1.61
CA PHE A 9 6.00 -7.46 0.99
C PHE A 9 6.92 -8.31 1.85
N ARG A 10 6.62 -9.62 1.93
CA ARG A 10 7.49 -10.57 2.63
C ARG A 10 8.87 -10.70 2.00
N SER A 11 8.97 -10.50 0.68
CA SER A 11 10.20 -10.71 -0.09
C SER A 11 11.28 -9.65 0.16
N GLU A 12 10.90 -8.38 0.30
CA GLU A 12 11.87 -7.27 0.38
C GLU A 12 11.89 -6.55 1.73
N GLY A 13 10.89 -6.76 2.61
CA GLY A 13 10.80 -6.08 3.91
C GLY A 13 10.58 -4.56 3.83
N LYS A 14 10.56 -3.98 2.62
CA LYS A 14 10.25 -2.58 2.35
C LYS A 14 8.74 -2.33 2.42
N GLN A 15 8.38 -1.13 2.87
CA GLN A 15 7.01 -0.65 2.87
C GLN A 15 6.75 0.13 1.58
N TYR A 16 5.60 -0.12 0.98
CA TYR A 16 5.13 0.52 -0.23
C TYR A 16 3.76 1.13 0.03
N TYR A 17 3.45 2.21 -0.69
CA TYR A 17 2.17 2.90 -0.59
C TYR A 17 1.35 2.63 -1.84
N PHE A 18 0.08 2.29 -1.65
CA PHE A 18 -0.85 1.99 -2.73
C PHE A 18 -2.13 2.80 -2.57
N ASP A 19 -2.80 3.06 -3.70
CA ASP A 19 -4.16 3.59 -3.70
C ASP A 19 -5.13 2.45 -3.34
N PRO A 20 -5.89 2.55 -2.25
CA PRO A 20 -6.84 1.52 -1.84
C PRO A 20 -8.07 1.44 -2.76
N ARG A 21 -8.26 2.38 -3.70
CA ARG A 21 -9.38 2.43 -4.66
C ARG A 21 -10.77 2.32 -4.00
N GLY A 22 -10.89 2.91 -2.80
CA GLY A 22 -12.11 2.87 -1.98
C GLY A 22 -12.32 1.57 -1.19
N LEU A 23 -11.36 0.64 -1.19
CA LEU A 23 -11.34 -0.50 -0.29
C LEU A 23 -10.83 -0.07 1.10
N PHE A 24 -11.34 -0.70 2.15
CA PHE A 24 -10.88 -0.44 3.51
C PHE A 24 -10.03 -1.59 4.01
N PHE A 25 -8.85 -1.26 4.53
CA PHE A 25 -7.87 -2.18 5.07
C PHE A 25 -7.50 -1.81 6.49
N GLN A 26 -7.22 -2.84 7.31
CA GLN A 26 -6.75 -2.71 8.67
C GLN A 26 -5.29 -3.20 8.78
N PRO A 27 -4.50 -2.63 9.71
CA PRO A 27 -3.18 -3.17 10.01
C PRO A 27 -3.26 -4.67 10.38
N GLY A 28 -2.44 -5.49 9.75
CA GLY A 28 -2.44 -6.95 9.89
C GLY A 28 -3.28 -7.71 8.85
N ASP A 29 -4.01 -7.01 7.98
CA ASP A 29 -4.71 -7.68 6.87
C ASP A 29 -3.72 -8.27 5.87
N ASP A 30 -4.04 -9.49 5.42
CA ASP A 30 -3.30 -10.18 4.36
C ASP A 30 -3.84 -9.76 2.98
N LEU A 31 -2.93 -9.29 2.13
CA LEU A 31 -3.25 -8.70 0.83
C LEU A 31 -2.52 -9.44 -0.28
N ILE A 32 -3.17 -9.57 -1.43
CA ILE A 32 -2.51 -9.92 -2.70
C ILE A 32 -2.47 -8.67 -3.56
N VAL A 33 -1.26 -8.24 -3.92
CA VAL A 33 -1.00 -7.04 -4.70
C VAL A 33 -0.45 -7.44 -6.05
N GLU A 34 -1.01 -6.89 -7.12
CA GLU A 34 -0.48 -7.06 -8.47
C GLU A 34 0.66 -6.06 -8.71
N THR A 35 1.88 -6.57 -8.82
CA THR A 35 3.07 -5.79 -9.17
C THR A 35 3.49 -6.07 -10.60
N ALA A 36 4.46 -5.31 -11.12
CA ALA A 36 5.00 -5.55 -12.46
C ALA A 36 5.62 -6.95 -12.63
N SER A 37 5.95 -7.62 -11.53
CA SER A 37 6.52 -8.98 -11.49
C SER A 37 5.46 -10.08 -11.32
N GLY A 38 4.19 -9.71 -11.14
CA GLY A 38 3.07 -10.64 -10.92
C GLY A 38 2.34 -10.39 -9.61
N LEU A 39 1.56 -11.38 -9.17
CA LEU A 39 0.84 -11.31 -7.89
C LEU A 39 1.79 -11.59 -6.74
N GLU A 40 1.86 -10.68 -5.78
CA GLU A 40 2.69 -10.81 -4.60
C GLU A 40 1.86 -10.72 -3.32
N TYR A 41 2.26 -11.50 -2.32
CA TYR A 41 1.65 -11.45 -1.00
C TYR A 41 2.28 -10.34 -0.16
N ALA A 42 1.42 -9.52 0.44
CA ALA A 42 1.78 -8.42 1.30
C ALA A 42 0.92 -8.41 2.57
N GLU A 43 1.45 -7.78 3.60
CA GLU A 43 0.73 -7.51 4.84
C GLU A 43 0.45 -6.00 4.90
N CYS A 44 -0.77 -5.62 5.27
CA CYS A 44 -1.12 -4.25 5.56
C CYS A 44 -0.40 -3.79 6.83
N VAL A 45 0.53 -2.85 6.71
CA VAL A 45 1.25 -2.28 7.86
C VAL A 45 0.46 -1.12 8.46
N ARG A 46 -0.16 -0.32 7.60
CA ARG A 46 -1.02 0.79 8.01
C ARG A 46 -2.24 0.80 7.10
N GLY A 47 -3.41 0.68 7.72
CA GLY A 47 -4.69 0.85 7.04
C GLY A 47 -4.85 2.24 6.45
N ASN A 48 -5.98 2.49 5.80
CA ASN A 48 -6.25 3.71 5.04
C ASN A 48 -5.92 4.99 5.81
N PHE A 49 -5.12 5.87 5.20
CA PHE A 49 -4.81 7.19 5.73
C PHE A 49 -4.61 8.20 4.61
N THR A 50 -4.81 9.47 4.91
CA THR A 50 -4.67 10.55 3.92
C THR A 50 -3.31 11.21 4.03
N LEU A 51 -2.63 11.39 2.90
CA LEU A 51 -1.44 12.25 2.79
C LEU A 51 -1.73 13.47 1.91
N ALA A 52 -1.00 14.55 2.17
CA ALA A 52 -0.92 15.67 1.25
C ALA A 52 -0.10 15.26 0.02
N ASP A 53 -0.46 15.78 -1.15
CA ASP A 53 0.23 15.42 -2.40
C ASP A 53 1.72 15.80 -2.38
N ALA A 54 2.07 16.82 -1.59
CA ALA A 54 3.45 17.25 -1.37
C ALA A 54 4.30 16.22 -0.61
N ASP A 55 3.69 15.34 0.17
CA ASP A 55 4.38 14.31 0.96
C ASP A 55 4.53 12.98 0.19
N LEU A 56 3.96 12.87 -1.01
CA LEU A 56 4.09 11.70 -1.88
C LEU A 56 5.44 11.75 -2.61
N ALA A 57 6.46 11.11 -2.04
CA ALA A 57 7.81 11.06 -2.61
C ALA A 57 7.91 10.29 -3.95
N ALA A 58 6.87 9.54 -4.35
CA ALA A 58 6.81 8.80 -5.61
C ALA A 58 5.36 8.77 -6.15
N PRO A 59 5.17 8.75 -7.49
CA PRO A 59 3.85 8.55 -8.07
C PRO A 59 3.29 7.19 -7.65
N LEU A 60 2.07 7.21 -7.10
CA LEU A 60 1.31 6.01 -6.75
C LEU A 60 0.97 5.24 -8.04
N ARG A 61 0.95 3.91 -7.96
CA ARG A 61 0.71 3.01 -9.11
C ARG A 61 -0.43 2.05 -8.82
#